data_AF-A0A177QIY7-F1
#
_entry.id   AF-A0A177QIY7-F1
#
_cell.length_a   1.000
_cell.length_b   1.000
_cell.length_c   1.000
_cell.angle_alpha   90.00
_cell.angle_beta   90.00
_cell.angle_gamma   90.00
#
_symmetry.space_group_name_H-M   'P 1'
#
loop_
_entity.id
_entity.type
_entity.pdbx_description
1 polymer ?
#
loop_
_entity_poly.entity_id
_entity_poly.type
_entity_poly.pdbx_seq_one_letter_code
_entity_poly.pdbx_strand_id
1 'polypeptide(L)'
;MSKPPASPIDSTLALREEFRHHLETFYAQLKLAPPYESVEKAIRSLTTSVHAMPPLERARLLTDATARWQQFRQAFESSGLSKKHRGIIAGLARNRSSLNLPAEYDQFLSLYLP
;
A
#
# COMPACT_ATOMS: atom_id res chain seq x y z
N MET A 1 -23.60 13.84 -18.05
CA MET A 1 -22.30 13.86 -18.77
C MET A 1 -21.46 12.72 -18.22
N SER A 2 -21.27 11.65 -18.98
CA SER A 2 -20.46 10.49 -18.55
C SER A 2 -18.98 10.83 -18.67
N LYS A 3 -18.24 10.76 -17.56
CA LYS A 3 -16.78 10.90 -17.54
C LYS A 3 -16.16 9.84 -18.47
N PRO A 4 -15.22 10.18 -19.36
CA PRO A 4 -14.55 9.17 -20.17
C PRO A 4 -13.85 8.14 -19.25
N PRO A 5 -13.79 6.85 -19.64
CA PRO A 5 -13.05 5.86 -18.87
C PRO A 5 -11.60 6.35 -18.74
N ALA A 6 -11.10 6.39 -17.51
CA ALA A 6 -9.73 6.83 -17.23
C ALA A 6 -8.75 6.00 -18.08
N SER A 7 -7.77 6.65 -18.69
CA SER A 7 -6.80 5.93 -19.50
C SER A 7 -6.00 4.97 -18.60
N PRO A 8 -5.49 3.87 -19.14
CA PRO A 8 -4.54 2.98 -18.47
C PRO A 8 -3.44 3.67 -17.67
N ILE A 9 -2.87 4.73 -18.24
CA ILE A 9 -1.78 5.52 -17.66
C ILE A 9 -2.28 6.30 -16.44
N ASP A 10 -3.44 6.95 -16.56
CA ASP A 10 -4.07 7.72 -15.49
C ASP A 10 -4.43 6.83 -14.29
N SER A 11 -4.85 5.60 -14.59
CA SER A 11 -5.24 4.60 -13.57
C SER A 11 -4.03 4.12 -12.76
N THR A 12 -2.92 3.81 -13.42
CA THR A 12 -1.68 3.40 -12.73
C THR A 12 -1.08 4.57 -11.93
N LEU A 13 -1.16 5.80 -12.44
CA LEU A 13 -0.73 6.98 -11.71
C LEU A 13 -1.57 7.19 -10.45
N ALA A 14 -2.89 7.09 -10.56
CA ALA A 14 -3.79 7.22 -9.41
C ALA A 14 -3.47 6.19 -8.31
N LEU A 15 -3.28 4.91 -8.69
CA LEU A 15 -2.92 3.84 -7.75
C LEU A 15 -1.54 4.07 -7.09
N ARG A 16 -0.58 4.59 -7.85
CA ARG A 16 0.75 4.95 -7.33
C ARG A 16 0.65 6.03 -6.25
N GLU A 17 -0.09 7.11 -6.52
CA GLU A 17 -0.21 8.22 -5.59
C GLU A 17 -1.05 7.84 -4.36
N GLU A 18 -2.12 7.04 -4.54
CA GLU A 18 -2.88 6.45 -3.44
C GLU A 18 -1.97 5.59 -2.54
N PHE A 19 -1.14 4.72 -3.12
CA PHE A 19 -0.23 3.90 -2.34
C PHE A 19 0.83 4.70 -1.60
N ARG A 20 1.42 5.72 -2.26
CA ARG A 20 2.37 6.64 -1.62
C ARG A 20 1.75 7.31 -0.41
N HIS A 21 0.53 7.84 -0.55
CA HIS A 21 -0.19 8.47 0.54
C HIS A 21 -0.48 7.51 1.70
N HIS A 22 -0.81 6.25 1.42
CA HIS A 22 -0.96 5.22 2.45
C HIS A 22 0.34 4.93 3.18
N LEU A 23 1.48 4.85 2.48
CA LEU A 23 2.78 4.67 3.13
C LEU A 23 3.13 5.85 4.04
N GLU A 24 2.93 7.08 3.57
CA GLU A 24 3.15 8.30 4.36
C GLU A 24 2.27 8.30 5.62
N THR A 25 0.98 8.02 5.47
CA THR A 25 0.02 7.95 6.58
C THR A 25 0.41 6.86 7.58
N PHE A 26 0.76 5.67 7.08
CA PHE A 26 1.16 4.55 7.93
C PHE A 26 2.35 4.90 8.81
N TYR A 27 3.43 5.42 8.22
CA TYR A 27 4.63 5.80 8.99
C TYR A 27 4.38 7.00 9.91
N ALA A 28 3.60 7.99 9.47
CA ALA A 28 3.25 9.15 10.28
C ALA A 28 2.45 8.76 11.54
N GLN A 29 1.42 7.91 11.40
CA GLN A 29 0.62 7.46 12.55
C GLN A 29 1.42 6.59 13.52
N LEU A 30 2.41 5.85 13.01
CA LEU A 30 3.35 5.09 13.85
C LEU A 30 4.46 5.97 14.46
N LYS A 31 4.51 7.27 14.11
CA LYS A 31 5.56 8.22 14.52
C LYS A 31 6.96 7.74 14.14
N LEU A 32 7.09 7.15 12.95
CA LEU A 32 8.34 6.63 12.41
C LEU A 32 8.72 7.38 11.14
N ALA A 33 10.02 7.56 10.91
CA ALA A 33 10.51 8.03 9.63
C ALA A 33 10.34 6.92 8.56
N PRO A 34 9.76 7.22 7.39
CA PRO A 34 9.67 6.24 6.31
C PRO A 34 11.07 5.83 5.82
N PRO A 35 11.35 4.53 5.62
CA PRO A 35 12.59 4.06 5.02
C PRO A 35 12.56 4.33 3.50
N TYR A 36 13.04 5.51 3.10
CA TYR A 36 12.89 6.07 1.75
C TYR A 36 13.20 5.08 0.61
N GLU A 37 14.34 4.39 0.65
CA GLU A 37 14.69 3.41 -0.40
C GLU A 37 13.68 2.27 -0.53
N SER A 38 13.18 1.75 0.59
CA SER A 38 12.19 0.67 0.59
C SER A 38 10.82 1.17 0.15
N VAL A 39 10.48 2.42 0.47
CA VAL A 39 9.25 3.08 -0.01
C VAL A 39 9.28 3.23 -1.53
N GLU A 40 10.36 3.77 -2.10
CA GLU A 40 10.51 3.91 -3.55
C GLU A 40 10.52 2.55 -4.25
N LYS A 41 11.13 1.53 -3.64
CA LYS A 41 11.07 0.15 -4.14
C LYS A 41 9.64 -0.40 -4.13
N ALA A 42 8.85 -0.17 -3.08
CA ALA A 42 7.46 -0.59 -3.01
C ALA A 42 6.61 0.06 -4.10
N ILE A 43 6.75 1.38 -4.27
CA ILE A 43 6.04 2.13 -5.32
C ILE A 43 6.39 1.58 -6.71
N ARG A 44 7.67 1.33 -6.97
CA ARG A 44 8.13 0.72 -8.24
C ARG A 44 7.59 -0.70 -8.43
N SER A 45 7.55 -1.50 -7.36
CA SER A 45 7.00 -2.86 -7.41
C SER A 45 5.51 -2.84 -7.77
N LEU A 46 4.74 -1.91 -7.18
CA LEU A 46 3.32 -1.75 -7.48
C LEU A 46 3.11 -1.37 -8.94
N THR A 47 3.77 -0.32 -9.42
CA THR A 47 3.57 0.16 -10.80
C THR A 47 3.94 -0.92 -11.82
N THR A 48 5.04 -1.65 -11.58
CA THR A 48 5.46 -2.76 -12.45
C THR A 48 4.41 -3.87 -12.47
N SER A 49 3.88 -4.27 -11.30
CA SER A 49 2.83 -5.29 -11.20
C SER A 49 1.57 -4.87 -11.95
N VAL A 50 1.07 -3.65 -11.70
CA VAL A 50 -0.15 -3.12 -12.31
C VAL A 50 -0.01 -2.94 -13.82
N HIS A 51 1.18 -2.58 -14.32
CA HIS A 51 1.44 -2.50 -15.76
C HIS A 51 1.43 -3.87 -16.45
N ALA A 52 1.85 -4.92 -15.75
CA ALA A 52 1.85 -6.29 -16.27
C ALA A 52 0.46 -6.96 -16.23
N MET A 53 -0.51 -6.37 -15.52
CA MET A 53 -1.86 -6.93 -15.41
C MET A 53 -2.67 -6.80 -16.72
N PRO A 54 -3.55 -7.77 -16.99
CA PRO A 54 -4.59 -7.63 -18.00
C PRO A 54 -5.43 -6.37 -17.78
N PRO A 55 -5.89 -5.67 -18.85
CA PRO A 55 -6.68 -4.44 -18.71
C PRO A 55 -7.92 -4.57 -17.83
N LEU A 56 -8.60 -5.73 -17.87
CA LEU A 56 -9.78 -6.02 -17.05
C LEU A 56 -9.44 -6.06 -15.56
N GLU A 57 -8.35 -6.73 -15.19
CA GLU A 57 -7.88 -6.81 -13.80
C GLU A 57 -7.42 -5.44 -13.30
N ARG A 58 -6.69 -4.69 -14.14
CA ARG A 58 -6.31 -3.31 -13.81
C ARG A 58 -7.53 -2.40 -13.61
N ALA A 59 -8.56 -2.54 -14.45
CA ALA A 59 -9.80 -1.76 -14.31
C ALA A 59 -10.54 -2.12 -13.01
N ARG A 60 -10.52 -3.39 -12.60
CA ARG A 60 -11.11 -3.84 -11.33
C ARG A 60 -10.47 -3.15 -10.13
N LEU A 61 -9.18 -2.84 -10.16
CA LEU A 61 -8.52 -2.10 -9.07
C LEU A 61 -9.16 -0.72 -8.83
N LEU A 62 -9.79 -0.09 -9.84
CA LEU A 62 -10.43 1.22 -9.64
C LEU A 62 -11.72 1.15 -8.84
N THR A 63 -12.40 0.00 -8.84
CA THR A 63 -13.72 -0.17 -8.22
C THR A 63 -13.71 -1.11 -7.02
N ASP A 64 -12.71 -1.97 -6.90
CA ASP A 64 -12.56 -2.95 -5.84
C ASP A 64 -11.43 -2.55 -4.88
N ALA A 65 -11.82 -1.97 -3.73
CA ALA A 65 -10.89 -1.56 -2.69
C ALA A 65 -10.11 -2.75 -2.10
N THR A 66 -10.74 -3.92 -1.97
CA THR A 66 -10.06 -5.12 -1.45
C THR A 66 -8.96 -5.56 -2.40
N ALA A 67 -9.21 -5.56 -3.71
CA ALA A 67 -8.19 -5.87 -4.71
C ALA A 67 -7.04 -4.84 -4.70
N ARG A 68 -7.32 -3.54 -4.51
CA ARG A 68 -6.26 -2.52 -4.34
C ARG A 68 -5.38 -2.82 -3.14
N TRP A 69 -6.00 -3.05 -1.98
CA TRP A 69 -5.26 -3.33 -0.74
C TRP A 69 -4.41 -4.60 -0.83
N GLN A 70 -4.85 -5.61 -1.57
CA GLN A 70 -4.02 -6.78 -1.86
C GLN A 70 -2.77 -6.41 -2.67
N GLN A 71 -2.90 -5.57 -3.70
CA GLN A 71 -1.75 -5.09 -4.48
C GLN A 71 -0.79 -4.24 -3.64
N PHE A 72 -1.33 -3.35 -2.79
CA PHE A 72 -0.53 -2.56 -1.87
C PHE A 72 0.22 -3.44 -0.88
N ARG A 73 -0.45 -4.43 -0.28
CA ARG A 73 0.17 -5.39 0.65
C ARG A 73 1.30 -6.17 -0.02
N GLN A 74 1.07 -6.68 -1.23
CA GLN A 74 2.08 -7.43 -1.97
C GLN A 74 3.32 -6.57 -2.29
N ALA A 75 3.12 -5.33 -2.75
CA ALA A 75 4.21 -4.39 -3.01
C ALA A 75 4.95 -3.98 -1.72
N PHE A 76 4.23 -3.84 -0.61
CA PHE A 76 4.80 -3.57 0.70
C PHE A 76 5.71 -4.71 1.15
N GLU A 77 5.24 -5.95 1.03
CA GLU A 77 5.99 -7.14 1.44
C GLU A 77 7.21 -7.39 0.55
N SER A 78 7.07 -7.33 -0.77
CA SER A 78 8.15 -7.59 -1.74
C SER A 78 9.29 -6.56 -1.68
N SER A 79 8.96 -5.32 -1.29
CA SER A 79 9.96 -4.26 -1.13
C SER A 79 10.84 -4.47 0.10
N GLY A 80 10.38 -5.27 1.07
CA GLY A 80 11.04 -5.49 2.36
C GLY A 80 10.67 -4.47 3.42
N LEU A 81 9.64 -3.63 3.21
CA LEU A 81 9.13 -2.71 4.22
C LEU A 81 8.73 -3.46 5.50
N SER A 82 8.14 -4.65 5.39
CA SER A 82 7.80 -5.52 6.54
C SER A 82 8.98 -5.93 7.42
N LYS A 83 10.21 -5.77 6.93
CA LYS A 83 11.44 -6.03 7.69
C LYS A 83 11.98 -4.77 8.37
N LYS A 84 11.54 -3.57 7.96
CA LYS A 84 11.99 -2.28 8.51
C LYS A 84 11.27 -1.98 9.81
N HIS A 85 11.99 -1.49 10.81
CA HIS A 85 11.46 -1.18 12.15
C HIS A 85 10.65 -2.34 12.78
N ARG A 86 10.94 -3.60 12.40
CA ARG A 86 10.06 -4.73 12.68
C ARG A 86 9.71 -4.87 14.16
N GLY A 87 10.70 -4.77 15.04
CA GLY A 87 10.49 -4.88 16.49
C GLY A 87 9.55 -3.80 17.04
N ILE A 88 9.71 -2.55 16.59
CA ILE A 88 8.89 -1.42 17.01
C ILE A 88 7.46 -1.61 16.50
N ILE A 89 7.30 -1.86 15.20
CA ILE A 89 5.98 -2.00 14.58
C ILE A 89 5.24 -3.23 15.10
N ALA A 90 5.93 -4.35 15.34
CA ALA A 90 5.32 -5.52 15.98
C ALA A 90 4.82 -5.22 17.41
N GLY A 91 5.58 -4.43 18.18
CA GLY A 91 5.15 -3.96 19.50
C GLY A 91 3.89 -3.11 19.43
N LEU A 92 3.84 -2.16 18.48
CA LEU A 92 2.68 -1.29 18.24
C LEU A 92 1.46 -2.07 17.74
N ALA A 93 1.66 -3.00 16.81
CA ALA A 93 0.60 -3.82 16.22
C ALA A 93 -0.10 -4.72 17.24
N ARG A 94 0.61 -5.20 18.27
CA ARG A 94 0.00 -5.96 19.38
C ARG A 94 -0.98 -5.12 20.19
N ASN A 95 -0.81 -3.79 20.22
CA ASN A 95 -1.74 -2.86 20.84
C ASN A 95 -2.50 -2.06 19.77
N ARG A 96 -3.11 -2.77 18.82
CA ARG A 96 -3.78 -2.18 17.65
C ARG A 96 -4.80 -1.09 17.97
N SER A 97 -5.55 -1.25 19.06
CA SER A 97 -6.55 -0.29 19.52
C SER A 97 -5.98 1.06 19.96
N SER A 98 -4.69 1.11 20.31
CA SER A 98 -3.98 2.35 20.64
C SER A 98 -3.50 3.13 19.40
N LEU A 99 -3.58 2.52 18.21
CA LEU A 99 -3.17 3.15 16.96
C LEU A 99 -4.37 3.86 16.33
N ASN A 100 -4.20 5.15 16.03
CA ASN A 100 -5.14 5.94 15.25
C ASN A 100 -5.01 5.64 13.75
N LEU A 101 -5.16 4.36 13.38
CA LEU A 101 -5.11 3.89 12.01
C LEU A 101 -6.45 3.24 11.62
N PRO A 102 -7.00 3.55 10.43
CA PRO A 102 -8.14 2.84 9.86
C PRO A 102 -7.90 1.33 9.76
N ALA A 103 -8.97 0.53 9.79
CA ALA A 103 -8.90 -0.94 9.79
C ALA A 103 -8.19 -1.51 8.56
N GLU A 104 -8.29 -0.87 7.40
CA GLU A 104 -7.57 -1.32 6.20
C GLU A 104 -6.04 -1.41 6.37
N TYR A 105 -5.43 -0.63 7.27
CA TYR A 105 -3.98 -0.72 7.54
C TYR A 105 -3.56 -2.01 8.27
N ASP A 106 -4.52 -2.83 8.71
CA ASP A 106 -4.28 -4.17 9.24
C ASP A 106 -3.62 -5.07 8.19
N GLN A 107 -3.84 -4.78 6.90
CA GLN A 107 -3.15 -5.42 5.78
C GLN A 107 -1.63 -5.27 5.88
N PHE A 108 -1.14 -4.13 6.39
CA PHE A 108 0.30 -3.92 6.63
C PHE A 108 0.72 -4.36 8.03
N LEU A 109 -0.06 -4.05 9.06
CA LEU A 109 0.29 -4.39 10.45
C LEU A 109 0.42 -5.91 10.66
N SER A 110 -0.44 -6.70 10.01
CA SER A 110 -0.39 -8.17 10.07
C SER A 110 0.93 -8.74 9.56
N LEU A 111 1.66 -8.05 8.68
CA LEU A 111 2.99 -8.48 8.19
C LEU A 111 4.08 -8.45 9.28
N TYR A 112 3.82 -7.79 10.41
CA TYR A 112 4.76 -7.66 11.53
C TYR A 112 4.45 -8.62 12.68
N LEU A 113 3.27 -9.22 12.67
CA LEU A 113 2.85 -10.17 13.69
C LEU A 113 3.38 -11.57 13.35
N PRO A 114 3.69 -12.39 14.38
CA PRO A 114 4.09 -13.79 14.19
C PRO A 114 2.92 -14.66 13.73
#